data_AF-A0A937MBD8-F1
#
_entry.id   AF-A0A937MBD8-F1
#
_cell.length_a   1.000
_cell.length_b   1.000
_cell.length_c   1.000
_cell.angle_alpha   90.00
_cell.angle_beta   90.00
_cell.angle_gamma   90.00
#
_symmetry.space_group_name_H-M   'P 1'
#
loop_
_entity.id
_entity.type
_entity.pdbx_description
1 polymer ?
#
loop_
_entity_poly.entity_id
_entity_poly.type
_entity_poly.pdbx_seq_one_letter_code
_entity_poly.pdbx_strand_id
1 'polypeptide(L)'
;MAFGIVFSLAVFLGAVFDVNPWKDHSYENVPPITDGAPAPHADGKEKMACGTCHVILPPENAVGEMRLPIIVGTPSPHGGARDQQPCTDCHTVVDKRQGVQETVQSPKPMQMVTVAMSRASRIPPITDGAPSPHRGERNRQPCDSCHTVVNKRPGPPTAPSQMVTVAMRTASPKPPRPQMLGREAHETFMHVRFQGKVRKVYQDASSLAARNVTALVDNGVSAPFWIDLAPYWFLQREECLVGPGMFVKGTAFRQNAGDPKELAYAMNIAVNGELCMLRDSHMIGFWQPGAEREGEEE
;
A
#
# COMPACT_ATOMS: atom_id res chain seq x y z
N MET A 1 32.13 -37.88 7.55
CA MET A 1 32.17 -36.91 6.43
C MET A 1 31.06 -37.15 5.40
N ALA A 2 30.70 -38.39 5.04
CA ALA A 2 29.65 -38.67 4.04
C ALA A 2 28.24 -38.15 4.41
N PHE A 3 27.85 -38.16 5.69
CA PHE A 3 26.52 -37.71 6.12
C PHE A 3 26.28 -36.19 5.97
N GLY A 4 27.33 -35.36 5.99
CA GLY A 4 27.17 -33.90 5.86
C GLY A 4 26.83 -33.45 4.43
N ILE A 5 27.28 -34.22 3.43
CA ILE A 5 27.05 -33.91 2.01
C ILE A 5 25.60 -34.19 1.63
N VAL A 6 25.04 -35.31 2.10
CA VAL A 6 23.64 -35.69 1.80
C VAL A 6 22.65 -34.68 2.41
N PHE A 7 22.89 -34.25 3.64
CA PHE A 7 22.03 -33.25 4.29
C PHE A 7 22.09 -31.88 3.60
N SER A 8 23.27 -31.43 3.19
CA SER A 8 23.44 -30.16 2.48
C SER A 8 22.78 -30.18 1.10
N LEU A 9 22.84 -31.30 0.38
CA LEU A 9 22.19 -31.46 -0.92
C LEU A 9 20.66 -31.47 -0.79
N ALA A 10 20.12 -32.14 0.24
CA ALA A 10 18.68 -32.18 0.49
C ALA A 10 18.10 -30.80 0.83
N VAL A 11 18.82 -30.01 1.64
CA VAL A 11 18.42 -28.63 1.97
C VAL A 11 18.48 -27.72 0.74
N PHE A 12 19.52 -27.87 -0.10
CA PHE A 12 19.65 -27.09 -1.33
C PHE A 12 18.55 -27.43 -2.35
N LEU A 13 18.25 -28.72 -2.55
CA LEU A 13 17.17 -29.14 -3.44
C LEU A 13 15.80 -28.70 -2.90
N GLY A 14 15.56 -28.79 -1.59
CA GLY A 14 14.36 -28.23 -0.96
C GLY A 14 14.23 -26.73 -1.24
N ALA A 15 15.27 -25.94 -1.00
CA ALA A 15 15.23 -24.49 -1.22
C ALA A 15 15.05 -24.09 -2.71
N VAL A 16 15.59 -24.86 -3.65
CA VAL A 16 15.45 -24.57 -5.09
C VAL A 16 14.08 -24.98 -5.63
N PHE A 17 13.46 -26.03 -5.10
CA PHE A 17 12.16 -26.53 -5.58
C PHE A 17 10.94 -26.07 -4.76
N ASP A 18 11.12 -25.52 -3.55
CA ASP A 18 10.03 -25.00 -2.71
C ASP A 18 9.61 -23.56 -3.10
N VAL A 19 10.43 -22.87 -3.90
CA VAL A 19 9.98 -21.69 -4.65
C VAL A 19 9.23 -22.20 -5.88
N ASN A 20 7.99 -22.63 -5.70
CA ASN A 20 7.12 -22.98 -6.82
C ASN A 20 6.99 -21.73 -7.71
N PRO A 21 7.65 -21.67 -8.89
CA PRO A 21 7.72 -20.45 -9.69
C PRO A 21 6.35 -20.04 -10.25
N TRP A 22 5.35 -20.92 -10.11
CA TRP A 22 3.97 -20.70 -10.52
C TRP A 22 3.08 -20.08 -9.43
N LYS A 23 3.57 -19.98 -8.17
CA LYS A 23 2.77 -19.54 -7.02
C LYS A 23 2.63 -18.02 -6.89
N ASP A 24 3.44 -17.25 -7.63
CA ASP A 24 3.43 -15.78 -7.62
C ASP A 24 2.60 -15.13 -8.75
N HIS A 25 1.92 -15.94 -9.58
CA HIS A 25 0.96 -15.40 -10.53
C HIS A 25 -0.35 -15.12 -9.77
N SER A 26 -0.57 -13.86 -9.43
CA SER A 26 -1.86 -13.36 -8.97
C SER A 26 -2.89 -13.46 -10.13
N TYR A 27 -3.37 -14.68 -10.38
CA TYR A 27 -4.49 -14.94 -11.29
C TYR A 27 -5.77 -14.21 -10.88
N GLU A 28 -5.81 -13.67 -9.65
CA GLU A 28 -6.95 -12.94 -9.11
C GLU A 28 -7.04 -11.48 -9.60
N ASN A 29 -5.98 -10.94 -10.21
CA ASN A 29 -5.88 -9.52 -10.59
C ASN A 29 -5.89 -9.25 -12.11
N VAL A 30 -6.23 -10.23 -12.93
CA VAL A 30 -6.34 -10.00 -14.38
C VAL A 30 -7.67 -9.30 -14.71
N PRO A 31 -7.66 -8.24 -15.52
CA PRO A 31 -8.87 -7.46 -15.80
C PRO A 31 -9.89 -8.28 -16.60
N PRO A 32 -11.20 -8.02 -16.49
CA PRO A 32 -12.19 -8.59 -17.39
C PRO A 32 -11.94 -8.11 -18.84
N ILE A 33 -12.30 -8.92 -19.82
CA ILE A 33 -12.16 -8.58 -21.26
C ILE A 33 -13.46 -8.87 -22.00
N THR A 34 -13.70 -8.15 -23.09
CA THR A 34 -14.83 -8.40 -23.99
C THR A 34 -14.58 -9.64 -24.85
N ASP A 35 -15.64 -10.41 -25.14
CA ASP A 35 -15.54 -11.55 -26.06
C ASP A 35 -14.98 -11.13 -27.42
N GLY A 36 -14.03 -11.90 -27.94
CA GLY A 36 -13.30 -11.60 -29.18
C GLY A 36 -12.16 -10.57 -29.06
N ALA A 37 -11.85 -10.04 -27.88
CA ALA A 37 -10.71 -9.12 -27.71
C ALA A 37 -9.37 -9.82 -28.06
N PRO A 38 -8.53 -9.23 -28.92
CA PRO A 38 -7.23 -9.81 -29.26
C PRO A 38 -6.30 -9.79 -28.05
N ALA A 39 -5.54 -10.88 -27.86
CA ALA A 39 -4.57 -10.98 -26.77
C ALA A 39 -3.42 -9.98 -26.99
N PRO A 40 -3.13 -9.06 -26.04
CA PRO A 40 -2.03 -8.10 -26.17
C PRO A 40 -0.68 -8.69 -25.75
N HIS A 41 -0.64 -9.94 -25.27
CA HIS A 41 0.56 -10.63 -24.83
C HIS A 41 1.01 -11.69 -25.85
N ALA A 42 2.31 -11.99 -25.87
CA ALA A 42 2.96 -12.95 -26.77
C ALA A 42 3.82 -13.99 -26.01
N ASP A 43 3.46 -14.26 -24.76
CA ASP A 43 4.18 -15.13 -23.84
C ASP A 43 3.70 -16.60 -23.87
N GLY A 44 2.96 -16.97 -24.92
CA GLY A 44 2.35 -18.28 -25.09
C GLY A 44 0.94 -18.37 -24.48
N LYS A 45 0.54 -17.43 -23.62
CA LYS A 45 -0.82 -17.40 -23.03
C LYS A 45 -1.87 -17.03 -24.06
N GLU A 46 -1.50 -16.37 -25.17
CA GLU A 46 -2.40 -16.04 -26.28
C GLU A 46 -2.98 -17.29 -26.97
N LYS A 47 -2.38 -18.46 -26.72
CA LYS A 47 -2.84 -19.76 -27.21
C LYS A 47 -3.78 -20.47 -26.25
N MET A 48 -3.98 -19.94 -25.04
CA MET A 48 -4.92 -20.49 -24.06
C MET A 48 -6.31 -19.87 -24.24
N ALA A 49 -7.36 -20.58 -23.79
CA ALA A 49 -8.69 -19.99 -23.75
C ALA A 49 -8.70 -18.80 -22.78
N CYS A 50 -9.09 -17.61 -23.23
CA CYS A 50 -9.02 -16.39 -22.42
C CYS A 50 -9.76 -16.52 -21.08
N GLY A 51 -10.87 -17.27 -21.06
CA GLY A 51 -11.66 -17.58 -19.86
C GLY A 51 -10.92 -18.35 -18.76
N THR A 52 -9.73 -18.88 -19.05
CA THR A 52 -8.86 -19.53 -18.05
C THR A 52 -8.28 -18.52 -17.07
N CYS A 53 -8.07 -17.28 -17.52
CA CYS A 53 -7.50 -16.20 -16.74
C CYS A 53 -8.53 -15.07 -16.54
N HIS A 54 -9.19 -14.63 -17.62
CA HIS A 54 -10.06 -13.48 -17.62
C HIS A 54 -11.53 -13.85 -17.41
N VAL A 55 -12.30 -12.93 -16.82
CA VAL A 55 -13.76 -12.95 -16.93
C VAL A 55 -14.12 -12.39 -18.31
N ILE A 56 -14.89 -13.14 -19.10
CA ILE A 56 -15.31 -12.73 -20.45
C ILE A 56 -16.66 -12.01 -20.35
N LEU A 57 -16.69 -10.76 -20.81
CA LEU A 57 -17.88 -9.92 -20.90
C LEU A 57 -18.56 -10.11 -22.26
N PRO A 58 -19.91 -10.04 -22.32
CA PRO A 58 -20.64 -10.09 -23.59
C PRO A 58 -20.25 -8.90 -24.50
N PRO A 59 -20.40 -9.02 -25.82
CA PRO A 59 -20.08 -7.95 -26.76
C PRO A 59 -20.89 -6.68 -26.47
N GLU A 60 -20.24 -5.51 -26.60
CA GLU A 60 -20.75 -4.17 -26.24
C GLU A 60 -22.08 -3.73 -26.90
N ASN A 61 -22.67 -4.55 -27.76
CA ASN A 61 -23.91 -4.25 -28.47
C ASN A 61 -25.20 -4.51 -27.67
N ALA A 62 -25.11 -4.93 -26.40
CA ALA A 62 -26.25 -4.97 -25.49
C ALA A 62 -26.46 -3.61 -24.82
N VAL A 63 -26.72 -2.57 -25.63
CA VAL A 63 -26.89 -1.19 -25.16
C VAL A 63 -28.29 -1.01 -24.57
N GLY A 64 -28.35 -0.93 -23.24
CA GLY A 64 -29.59 -0.62 -22.52
C GLY A 64 -29.42 -0.47 -21.02
N GLU A 65 -28.31 0.14 -20.57
CA GLU A 65 -27.98 0.66 -19.23
C GLU A 65 -26.48 0.48 -19.02
N MET A 66 -25.72 1.57 -18.98
CA MET A 66 -24.26 1.55 -18.80
C MET A 66 -23.92 1.24 -17.34
N ARG A 67 -24.14 0.00 -16.90
CA ARG A 67 -23.79 -0.47 -15.56
C ARG A 67 -22.51 -1.29 -15.63
N LEU A 68 -21.44 -0.78 -15.02
CA LEU A 68 -20.15 -1.45 -14.94
C LEU A 68 -20.30 -2.81 -14.24
N PRO A 69 -19.78 -3.90 -14.81
CA PRO A 69 -19.89 -5.21 -14.18
C PRO A 69 -18.97 -5.35 -12.97
N ILE A 70 -19.47 -5.91 -11.87
CA ILE A 70 -18.70 -6.25 -10.67
C ILE A 70 -18.99 -7.69 -10.23
N ILE A 71 -18.07 -8.31 -9.50
CA ILE A 71 -18.26 -9.68 -9.00
C ILE A 71 -18.96 -9.65 -7.64
N VAL A 72 -19.87 -10.60 -7.38
CA VAL A 72 -20.49 -10.77 -6.06
C VAL A 72 -19.41 -10.89 -4.97
N GLY A 73 -19.50 -10.05 -3.94
CA GLY A 73 -18.58 -10.05 -2.81
C GLY A 73 -17.32 -9.20 -3.02
N THR A 74 -17.16 -8.53 -4.16
CA THR A 74 -16.09 -7.53 -4.33
C THR A 74 -16.32 -6.39 -3.32
N PRO A 75 -15.34 -6.06 -2.46
CA PRO A 75 -15.46 -4.94 -1.53
C PRO A 75 -15.65 -3.63 -2.29
N SER A 76 -16.53 -2.76 -1.79
CA SER A 76 -16.74 -1.43 -2.36
C SER A 76 -15.45 -0.62 -2.23
N PRO A 77 -14.91 -0.05 -3.33
CA PRO A 77 -13.81 0.91 -3.26
C PRO A 77 -14.32 2.31 -2.90
N HIS A 78 -15.63 2.48 -2.72
CA HIS A 78 -16.23 3.73 -2.30
C HIS A 78 -16.23 3.86 -0.77
N GLY A 79 -16.58 5.05 -0.30
CA GLY A 79 -16.70 5.35 1.12
C GLY A 79 -18.03 6.04 1.42
N GLY A 80 -18.59 5.79 2.61
CA GLY A 80 -19.65 6.61 3.20
C GLY A 80 -21.05 6.24 2.72
N ALA A 81 -21.79 7.20 2.16
CA ALA A 81 -23.20 7.00 1.82
C ALA A 81 -23.40 6.04 0.63
N ARG A 82 -22.42 5.93 -0.28
CA ARG A 82 -22.48 5.00 -1.43
C ARG A 82 -22.37 3.54 -1.02
N ASP A 83 -21.64 3.23 0.07
CA ASP A 83 -21.52 1.86 0.58
C ASP A 83 -22.82 1.34 1.22
N GLN A 84 -23.76 2.26 1.46
CA GLN A 84 -25.09 1.94 1.99
C GLN A 84 -26.11 1.70 0.87
N GLN A 85 -25.75 1.97 -0.39
CA GLN A 85 -26.61 1.73 -1.54
C GLN A 85 -26.43 0.29 -2.06
N PRO A 86 -27.48 -0.35 -2.57
CA PRO A 86 -27.36 -1.63 -3.25
C PRO A 86 -26.44 -1.50 -4.47
N CYS A 87 -25.45 -2.39 -4.60
CA CYS A 87 -24.52 -2.35 -5.74
C CYS A 87 -25.26 -2.45 -7.09
N THR A 88 -26.40 -3.15 -7.12
CA THR A 88 -27.24 -3.32 -8.31
C THR A 88 -27.78 -2.01 -8.86
N ASP A 89 -27.83 -0.94 -8.07
CA ASP A 89 -28.36 0.36 -8.52
C ASP A 89 -27.43 1.05 -9.52
N CYS A 90 -26.14 0.68 -9.54
CA CYS A 90 -25.13 1.27 -10.42
C CYS A 90 -24.32 0.23 -11.20
N HIS A 91 -24.27 -1.01 -10.73
CA HIS A 91 -23.44 -2.07 -11.31
C HIS A 91 -24.24 -3.28 -11.76
N THR A 92 -23.70 -3.97 -12.76
CA THR A 92 -24.15 -5.31 -13.14
C THR A 92 -23.40 -6.30 -12.25
N VAL A 93 -24.09 -6.91 -11.27
CA VAL A 93 -23.43 -7.85 -10.34
C VAL A 93 -23.42 -9.25 -10.96
N VAL A 94 -22.23 -9.85 -11.12
CA VAL A 94 -22.00 -11.16 -11.74
C VAL A 94 -21.54 -12.17 -10.70
N ASP A 95 -22.16 -13.34 -10.63
CA ASP A 95 -21.71 -14.45 -9.78
C ASP A 95 -20.66 -15.29 -10.52
N LYS A 96 -19.45 -15.41 -9.96
CA LYS A 96 -18.36 -16.22 -10.52
C LYS A 96 -18.70 -17.71 -10.64
N ARG A 97 -19.69 -18.22 -9.88
CA ARG A 97 -20.05 -19.65 -9.87
C ARG A 97 -21.06 -20.04 -10.95
N GLN A 98 -21.76 -19.07 -11.51
CA GLN A 98 -22.80 -19.29 -12.51
C GLN A 98 -22.36 -18.61 -13.80
N GLY A 99 -21.71 -19.37 -14.67
CA GLY A 99 -21.48 -18.91 -16.04
C GLY A 99 -22.82 -18.54 -16.67
N VAL A 100 -22.98 -17.25 -17.00
CA VAL A 100 -24.12 -16.63 -17.70
C VAL A 100 -25.41 -16.48 -16.87
N GLN A 101 -25.69 -15.20 -16.55
CA GLN A 101 -26.95 -14.52 -16.15
C GLN A 101 -28.08 -15.30 -15.45
N GLU A 102 -28.37 -14.90 -14.21
CA GLU A 102 -29.75 -14.66 -13.78
C GLU A 102 -29.77 -13.52 -12.73
N THR A 103 -30.73 -12.61 -12.87
CA THR A 103 -30.96 -11.44 -12.01
C THR A 103 -31.37 -11.90 -10.61
N VAL A 104 -30.43 -11.94 -9.67
CA VAL A 104 -30.73 -12.31 -8.27
C VAL A 104 -31.37 -11.11 -7.54
N GLN A 105 -32.65 -11.25 -7.19
CA GLN A 105 -33.34 -10.37 -6.24
C GLN A 105 -32.74 -10.52 -4.84
N SER A 106 -32.31 -9.39 -4.27
CA SER A 106 -31.69 -9.30 -2.94
C SER A 106 -32.71 -9.45 -1.80
N PRO A 107 -32.39 -10.13 -0.68
CA PRO A 107 -33.22 -10.15 0.53
C PRO A 107 -32.92 -8.97 1.49
N LYS A 108 -33.96 -8.63 2.27
CA LYS A 108 -34.14 -7.49 3.21
C LYS A 108 -32.95 -7.10 4.11
N PRO A 109 -32.83 -5.80 4.48
CA PRO A 109 -31.82 -5.30 5.42
C PRO A 109 -32.15 -5.66 6.88
N MET A 110 -31.12 -6.08 7.64
CA MET A 110 -31.17 -6.13 9.11
C MET A 110 -30.75 -4.77 9.70
N GLN A 111 -31.46 -4.38 10.76
CA GLN A 111 -31.26 -3.14 11.53
C GLN A 111 -29.92 -3.15 12.28
N MET A 112 -29.15 -2.06 12.19
CA MET A 112 -28.02 -1.81 13.07
C MET A 112 -28.43 -1.01 14.30
N VAL A 113 -28.06 -1.53 15.47
CA VAL A 113 -28.16 -0.89 16.79
C VAL A 113 -26.99 0.09 16.94
N THR A 114 -27.31 1.36 17.22
CA THR A 114 -26.31 2.40 17.54
C THR A 114 -26.02 2.39 19.03
N VAL A 115 -24.76 2.11 19.42
CA VAL A 115 -24.27 2.39 20.77
C VAL A 115 -23.35 3.60 20.70
N ALA A 116 -23.81 4.72 21.26
CA ALA A 116 -22.99 5.92 21.43
C ALA A 116 -22.06 5.73 22.65
N MET A 117 -20.74 5.86 22.45
CA MET A 117 -19.78 6.05 23.54
C MET A 117 -19.12 7.41 23.43
N SER A 118 -19.33 8.22 24.46
CA SER A 118 -18.68 9.52 24.69
C SER A 118 -17.19 9.32 24.98
N ARG A 119 -16.29 9.95 24.20
CA ARG A 119 -14.84 9.90 24.43
C ARG A 119 -14.34 11.17 25.12
N ALA A 120 -14.23 11.10 26.44
CA ALA A 120 -13.20 11.83 27.16
C ALA A 120 -11.92 10.97 27.11
N SER A 121 -10.90 11.43 26.36
CA SER A 121 -9.58 10.79 26.35
C SER A 121 -8.93 10.92 27.73
N ARG A 122 -8.99 9.84 28.52
CA ARG A 122 -8.05 9.62 29.62
C ARG A 122 -7.38 8.28 29.40
N ILE A 123 -6.13 8.33 28.94
CA ILE A 123 -5.25 7.18 28.91
C ILE A 123 -5.05 6.74 30.38
N PRO A 124 -5.28 5.46 30.73
CA PRO A 124 -5.21 5.01 32.11
C PRO A 124 -3.77 5.05 32.64
N PRO A 125 -3.57 5.34 33.93
CA PRO A 125 -2.26 5.19 34.57
C PRO A 125 -1.85 3.71 34.61
N ILE A 126 -0.55 3.45 34.61
CA ILE A 126 0.01 2.09 34.64
C ILE A 126 1.06 1.96 35.75
N THR A 127 1.30 0.75 36.26
CA THR A 127 2.38 0.49 37.21
C THR A 127 3.72 0.31 36.49
N ASP A 128 4.81 0.73 37.13
CA ASP A 128 6.17 0.49 36.63
C ASP A 128 6.41 -1.02 36.36
N GLY A 129 6.96 -1.35 35.19
CA GLY A 129 7.16 -2.73 34.74
C GLY A 129 5.91 -3.49 34.27
N ALA A 130 4.75 -2.85 34.13
CA ALA A 130 3.55 -3.50 33.56
C ALA A 130 3.83 -4.01 32.12
N PRO A 131 3.42 -5.24 31.77
CA PRO A 131 3.60 -5.76 30.42
C PRO A 131 2.78 -4.93 29.43
N SER A 132 3.41 -4.54 28.31
CA SER A 132 2.71 -3.77 27.28
C SER A 132 1.77 -4.67 26.47
N PRO A 133 0.45 -4.35 26.42
CA PRO A 133 -0.49 -5.04 25.53
C PRO A 133 -0.39 -4.56 24.07
N HIS A 134 0.44 -3.54 23.80
CA HIS A 134 0.62 -2.99 22.46
C HIS A 134 1.62 -3.83 21.64
N ARG A 135 1.56 -3.67 20.31
CA ARG A 135 2.51 -4.27 19.36
C ARG A 135 3.20 -3.18 18.55
N GLY A 136 4.37 -3.51 17.98
CA GLY A 136 5.12 -2.64 17.07
C GLY A 136 5.91 -1.54 17.79
N GLU A 137 6.03 -0.37 17.15
CA GLU A 137 6.91 0.72 17.61
C GLU A 137 6.53 1.30 18.99
N ARG A 138 5.26 1.22 19.37
CA ARG A 138 4.79 1.64 20.71
C ARG A 138 5.45 0.86 21.85
N ASN A 139 5.87 -0.39 21.62
CA ASN A 139 6.63 -1.16 22.64
C ASN A 139 8.08 -0.69 22.82
N ARG A 140 8.58 0.16 21.92
CA ARG A 140 9.95 0.71 21.99
C ARG A 140 9.98 2.12 22.57
N GLN A 141 8.82 2.76 22.75
CA GLN A 141 8.74 4.08 23.35
C GLN A 141 8.72 3.99 24.88
N PRO A 142 9.31 4.96 25.60
CA PRO A 142 9.19 5.07 27.05
C PRO A 142 7.72 5.15 27.46
N CYS A 143 7.28 4.32 28.42
CA CYS A 143 5.87 4.26 28.78
C CYS A 143 5.33 5.58 29.36
N ASP A 144 6.20 6.38 29.97
CA ASP A 144 5.88 7.70 30.52
C ASP A 144 5.68 8.79 29.45
N SER A 145 5.91 8.49 28.17
CA SER A 145 5.54 9.38 27.06
C SER A 145 4.03 9.47 26.82
N CYS A 146 3.27 8.44 27.21
CA CYS A 146 1.83 8.34 26.96
C CYS A 146 1.01 8.04 28.22
N HIS A 147 1.59 7.31 29.18
CA HIS A 147 0.92 6.93 30.42
C HIS A 147 1.51 7.67 31.62
N THR A 148 0.68 7.93 32.63
CA THR A 148 1.20 8.23 33.96
C THR A 148 1.66 6.92 34.61
N VAL A 149 2.97 6.76 34.82
CA VAL A 149 3.55 5.56 35.46
C VAL A 149 3.58 5.75 36.98
N VAL A 150 2.74 5.01 37.70
CA VAL A 150 2.73 4.99 39.16
C VAL A 150 3.81 4.05 39.71
N ASN A 151 4.43 4.44 40.83
CA ASN A 151 5.52 3.73 41.53
C ASN A 151 6.86 3.63 40.78
N LYS A 152 7.22 4.64 39.98
CA LYS A 152 8.54 4.72 39.32
C LYS A 152 9.67 4.63 40.35
N ARG A 153 10.42 3.54 40.38
CA ARG A 153 11.57 3.41 41.28
C ARG A 153 12.68 4.37 40.84
N PRO A 154 13.30 5.13 41.76
CA PRO A 154 14.53 5.86 41.45
C PRO A 154 15.61 4.87 41.01
N GLY A 155 16.06 4.97 39.76
CA GLY A 155 17.14 4.14 39.26
C GLY A 155 18.47 4.44 39.96
N PRO A 156 19.39 3.46 40.05
CA PRO A 156 20.71 3.67 40.64
C PRO A 156 21.53 4.71 39.83
N PRO A 157 22.44 5.45 40.48
CA PRO A 157 23.27 6.46 39.82
C PRO A 157 24.13 5.81 38.73
N THR A 158 24.01 6.37 37.53
CA THR A 158 24.69 5.93 36.31
C THR A 158 26.20 6.03 36.47
N ALA A 159 26.91 4.92 36.30
CA ALA A 159 28.38 4.89 36.30
C ALA A 159 28.96 5.75 35.15
N PRO A 160 30.14 6.36 35.33
CA PRO A 160 30.74 7.23 34.33
C PRO A 160 31.03 6.45 33.04
N SER A 161 30.40 6.92 31.96
CA SER A 161 30.52 6.35 30.63
C SER A 161 31.97 6.45 30.14
N GLN A 162 32.52 5.31 29.74
CA GLN A 162 33.75 5.26 28.97
C GLN A 162 33.53 6.04 27.66
N MET A 163 34.45 6.95 27.36
CA MET A 163 34.45 7.71 26.11
C MET A 163 34.74 6.77 24.94
N VAL A 164 33.67 6.24 24.34
CA VAL A 164 33.74 5.61 23.03
C VAL A 164 33.88 6.72 22.01
N THR A 165 34.95 6.67 21.20
CA THR A 165 35.15 7.56 20.06
C THR A 165 34.00 7.36 19.06
N VAL A 166 32.95 8.16 19.19
CA VAL A 166 31.82 8.19 18.26
C VAL A 166 32.34 8.84 16.98
N ALA A 167 32.62 8.03 15.96
CA ALA A 167 32.82 8.52 14.60
C ALA A 167 31.67 9.48 14.27
N MET A 168 32.00 10.73 13.93
CA MET A 168 31.02 11.77 13.63
C MET A 168 30.08 11.26 12.54
N ARG A 169 28.86 10.89 12.95
CA ARG A 169 27.78 10.51 12.03
C ARG A 169 27.49 11.73 11.18
N THR A 170 27.90 11.69 9.92
CA THR A 170 27.54 12.69 8.93
C THR A 170 26.02 12.86 8.95
N ALA A 171 25.57 14.12 9.07
CA ALA A 171 24.16 14.45 9.09
C ALA A 171 23.51 13.85 7.85
N SER A 172 22.41 13.14 8.06
CA SER A 172 21.71 12.49 6.96
C SER A 172 21.13 13.54 6.03
N PRO A 173 21.25 13.39 4.70
CA PRO A 173 20.69 14.35 3.78
C PRO A 173 19.18 14.47 4.01
N LYS A 174 18.67 15.69 4.12
CA LYS A 174 17.24 15.98 4.18
C LYS A 174 16.62 15.64 2.81
N PRO A 175 15.39 15.10 2.73
CA PRO A 175 14.75 14.91 1.44
C PRO A 175 14.62 16.24 0.69
N PRO A 176 14.72 16.23 -0.65
CA PRO A 176 14.32 17.36 -1.48
C PRO A 176 12.89 17.79 -1.13
N ARG A 177 12.59 19.09 -1.24
CA ARG A 177 11.23 19.57 -1.02
C ARG A 177 10.36 19.07 -2.19
N PRO A 178 9.19 18.45 -1.92
CA PRO A 178 8.23 18.11 -2.97
C PRO A 178 7.84 19.37 -3.74
N GLN A 179 7.89 19.28 -5.08
CA GLN A 179 7.39 20.32 -5.97
C GLN A 179 5.88 20.13 -6.14
N MET A 180 5.15 21.23 -6.30
CA MET A 180 3.77 21.14 -6.76
C MET A 180 3.79 20.66 -8.21
N LEU A 181 3.13 19.54 -8.46
CA LEU A 181 3.00 18.97 -9.80
C LEU A 181 1.89 19.73 -10.53
N GLY A 182 2.19 20.24 -11.72
CA GLY A 182 1.18 20.82 -12.62
C GLY A 182 0.33 19.72 -13.28
N ARG A 183 -0.78 20.11 -13.94
CA ARG A 183 -1.68 19.19 -14.64
C ARG A 183 -0.96 18.35 -15.72
N GLU A 184 0.06 18.92 -16.35
CA GLU A 184 0.86 18.29 -17.41
C GLU A 184 2.12 17.57 -16.88
N ALA A 185 2.23 17.36 -15.56
CA ALA A 185 3.38 16.65 -15.00
C ALA A 185 3.57 15.25 -15.64
N HIS A 186 2.48 14.59 -16.00
CA HIS A 186 2.53 13.28 -16.65
C HIS A 186 3.22 13.29 -18.03
N GLU A 187 3.35 14.44 -18.71
CA GLU A 187 4.01 14.54 -20.02
C GLU A 187 5.54 14.61 -19.90
N THR A 188 6.04 15.20 -18.81
CA THR A 188 7.47 15.42 -18.60
C THR A 188 8.11 14.37 -17.69
N PHE A 189 7.29 13.59 -16.98
CA PHE A 189 7.78 12.65 -16.00
C PHE A 189 7.98 11.26 -16.62
N MET A 190 9.12 10.67 -16.31
CA MET A 190 9.45 9.30 -16.66
C MET A 190 8.97 8.34 -15.57
N HIS A 191 8.31 7.27 -16.01
CA HIS A 191 7.91 6.18 -15.15
C HIS A 191 9.14 5.37 -14.71
N VAL A 192 9.28 5.17 -13.40
CA VAL A 192 10.35 4.37 -12.79
C VAL A 192 9.76 3.30 -11.90
N ARG A 193 10.35 2.10 -11.95
CA ARG A 193 10.07 1.05 -10.97
C ARG A 193 11.04 1.18 -9.81
N PHE A 194 10.56 0.96 -8.60
CA PHE A 194 11.41 0.94 -7.42
C PHE A 194 11.13 -0.29 -6.58
N GLN A 195 12.17 -0.79 -5.93
CA GLN A 195 12.08 -1.81 -4.91
C GLN A 195 13.28 -1.71 -3.99
N GLY A 196 13.11 -1.98 -2.70
CA GLY A 196 14.23 -1.96 -1.78
C GLY A 196 13.81 -1.84 -0.33
N LYS A 197 14.84 -1.76 0.53
CA LYS A 197 14.67 -1.57 1.96
C LYS A 197 14.57 -0.08 2.28
N VAL A 198 13.59 0.28 3.08
CA VAL A 198 13.42 1.65 3.58
C VAL A 198 14.52 1.93 4.59
N ARG A 199 15.42 2.86 4.29
CA ARG A 199 16.49 3.28 5.20
C ARG A 199 15.99 4.29 6.21
N LYS A 200 15.16 5.24 5.74
CA LYS A 200 14.63 6.34 6.54
C LYS A 200 13.25 6.72 6.05
N VAL A 201 12.44 7.21 6.99
CA VAL A 201 11.16 7.85 6.72
C VAL A 201 11.26 9.25 7.26
N TYR A 202 10.95 10.24 6.44
CA TYR A 202 10.88 11.63 6.82
C TYR A 202 9.43 12.08 6.77
N GLN A 203 8.96 12.50 7.94
CA GLN A 203 7.65 13.07 8.16
C GLN A 203 7.85 14.38 8.90
N ASP A 204 7.27 15.46 8.37
CA ASP A 204 7.34 16.74 9.05
C ASP A 204 6.36 16.74 10.23
N ALA A 205 6.90 16.67 11.45
CA ALA A 205 6.11 16.63 12.68
C ALA A 205 5.22 17.86 12.87
N SER A 206 5.53 18.99 12.23
CA SER A 206 4.73 20.21 12.30
C SER A 206 3.43 20.16 11.50
N SER A 207 3.26 19.16 10.63
CA SER A 207 2.11 19.08 9.72
C SER A 207 1.78 17.63 9.36
N LEU A 208 1.43 16.83 10.39
CA LEU A 208 1.02 15.43 10.22
C LEU A 208 -0.18 15.27 9.28
N ALA A 209 -1.01 16.30 9.13
CA ALA A 209 -2.22 16.27 8.30
C ALA A 209 -1.99 16.69 6.84
N ALA A 210 -1.05 17.60 6.55
CA ALA A 210 -0.98 18.24 5.24
C ALA A 210 0.25 17.85 4.41
N ARG A 211 1.29 17.25 5.00
CA ARG A 211 2.52 16.92 4.26
C ARG A 211 2.65 15.43 3.98
N ASN A 212 3.13 15.13 2.78
CA ASN A 212 3.41 13.78 2.34
C ASN A 212 4.55 13.18 3.16
N VAL A 213 4.45 11.87 3.41
CA VAL A 213 5.53 11.07 3.94
C VAL A 213 6.54 10.85 2.81
N THR A 214 7.83 11.02 3.10
CA THR A 214 8.92 10.72 2.17
C THR A 214 9.77 9.58 2.69
N ALA A 215 10.11 8.61 1.85
CA ALA A 215 10.90 7.44 2.21
C ALA A 215 12.22 7.40 1.41
N LEU A 216 13.33 7.13 2.09
CA LEU A 216 14.62 6.86 1.45
C LEU A 216 14.71 5.36 1.20
N VAL A 217 14.66 4.94 -0.06
CA VAL A 217 14.65 3.54 -0.46
C VAL A 217 16.01 3.15 -1.00
N ASP A 218 16.54 2.02 -0.51
CA ASP A 218 17.81 1.44 -0.93
C ASP A 218 17.57 0.07 -1.55
N ASN A 219 17.87 -0.05 -2.84
CA ASN A 219 17.72 -1.29 -3.60
C ASN A 219 18.96 -2.20 -3.53
N GLY A 220 20.04 -1.76 -2.87
CA GLY A 220 21.31 -2.49 -2.75
C GLY A 220 22.19 -2.48 -4.01
N VAL A 221 21.75 -1.83 -5.09
CA VAL A 221 22.46 -1.80 -6.38
C VAL A 221 22.87 -0.38 -6.76
N SER A 222 21.95 0.58 -6.65
CA SER A 222 22.18 1.99 -6.93
C SER A 222 22.21 2.81 -5.64
N ALA A 223 22.61 4.08 -5.74
CA ALA A 223 22.49 4.99 -4.62
C ALA A 223 21.03 5.05 -4.11
N PRO A 224 20.81 5.10 -2.79
CA PRO A 224 19.47 5.28 -2.23
C PRO A 224 18.86 6.59 -2.70
N PHE A 225 17.56 6.60 -2.99
CA PHE A 225 16.85 7.79 -3.46
C PHE A 225 15.55 8.02 -2.70
N TRP A 226 15.09 9.26 -2.70
CA TRP A 226 13.90 9.68 -1.98
C TRP A 226 12.65 9.47 -2.83
N ILE A 227 11.59 8.98 -2.18
CA ILE A 227 10.28 8.75 -2.78
C ILE A 227 9.23 9.49 -1.95
N ASP A 228 8.46 10.36 -2.60
CA ASP A 228 7.28 11.05 -2.08
C ASP A 228 6.05 10.13 -2.16
N LEU A 229 5.51 9.81 -0.99
CA LEU A 229 4.33 8.95 -0.85
C LEU A 229 3.09 9.84 -0.70
N ALA A 230 2.15 9.44 0.14
CA ALA A 230 0.95 10.17 0.49
C ALA A 230 1.07 10.79 1.90
N PRO A 231 0.13 11.64 2.32
CA PRO A 231 -0.01 12.05 3.70
C PRO A 231 -0.18 10.84 4.63
N TYR A 232 0.29 10.98 5.86
CA TYR A 232 0.30 9.87 6.82
C TYR A 232 -1.11 9.31 7.09
N TRP A 233 -2.10 10.18 7.24
CA TRP A 233 -3.49 9.76 7.48
C TRP A 233 -4.04 8.93 6.31
N PHE A 234 -3.62 9.23 5.07
CA PHE A 234 -4.01 8.47 3.90
C PHE A 234 -3.35 7.10 3.92
N LEU A 235 -2.02 7.05 4.11
CA LEU A 235 -1.28 5.80 4.23
C LEU A 235 -1.80 4.92 5.37
N GLN A 236 -2.24 5.52 6.49
CA GLN A 236 -2.84 4.79 7.60
C GLN A 236 -4.18 4.17 7.22
N ARG A 237 -5.03 4.91 6.49
CA ARG A 237 -6.35 4.42 6.06
C ARG A 237 -6.24 3.31 5.02
N GLU A 238 -5.29 3.41 4.10
CA GLU A 238 -5.03 2.36 3.11
C GLU A 238 -4.26 1.16 3.68
N GLU A 239 -3.88 1.20 4.98
CA GLU A 239 -3.06 0.17 5.65
C GLU A 239 -1.61 0.05 5.11
N CYS A 240 -1.12 1.12 4.48
CA CYS A 240 0.14 1.18 3.73
C CYS A 240 1.25 1.96 4.46
N LEU A 241 1.31 1.84 5.79
CA LEU A 241 2.30 2.57 6.58
C LEU A 241 3.71 2.06 6.29
N VAL A 242 4.59 2.98 5.88
CA VAL A 242 5.99 2.70 5.60
C VAL A 242 6.85 3.05 6.81
N GLY A 243 7.71 2.12 7.23
CA GLY A 243 8.63 2.28 8.35
C GLY A 243 10.08 1.91 8.00
N PRO A 244 11.07 2.41 8.75
CA PRO A 244 12.47 2.02 8.56
C PRO A 244 12.65 0.50 8.68
N GLY A 245 13.39 -0.07 7.73
CA GLY A 245 13.70 -1.49 7.65
C GLY A 245 12.67 -2.32 6.89
N MET A 246 11.50 -1.78 6.57
CA MET A 246 10.52 -2.47 5.72
C MET A 246 11.03 -2.61 4.29
N PHE A 247 10.59 -3.65 3.60
CA PHE A 247 10.81 -3.81 2.17
C PHE A 247 9.58 -3.27 1.42
N VAL A 248 9.83 -2.40 0.45
CA VAL A 248 8.79 -1.78 -0.38
C VAL A 248 9.11 -1.99 -1.84
N LYS A 249 8.09 -2.07 -2.68
CA LYS A 249 8.21 -2.06 -4.15
C LYS A 249 7.08 -1.26 -4.76
N GLY A 250 7.20 -0.78 -5.98
CA GLY A 250 6.11 -0.06 -6.62
C GLY A 250 6.57 0.67 -7.87
N THR A 251 5.73 1.60 -8.30
CA THR A 251 6.05 2.50 -9.41
C THR A 251 5.93 3.95 -8.98
N ALA A 252 6.82 4.76 -9.53
CA ALA A 252 6.90 6.19 -9.27
C ALA A 252 7.21 6.93 -10.56
N PHE A 253 7.17 8.25 -10.49
CA PHE A 253 7.49 9.13 -11.59
C PHE A 253 8.59 10.10 -11.18
N ARG A 254 9.47 10.46 -12.12
CA ARG A 254 10.57 11.42 -11.93
C ARG A 254 10.64 12.33 -13.14
N GLN A 255 10.91 13.60 -12.95
CA GLN A 255 11.09 14.52 -14.07
C GLN A 255 12.37 14.19 -14.86
N ASN A 256 13.45 13.83 -14.16
CA ASN A 256 14.71 13.41 -14.75
C ASN A 256 15.18 12.07 -14.15
N ALA A 257 14.89 10.97 -14.86
CA ALA A 257 15.27 9.63 -14.41
C ALA A 257 16.79 9.46 -14.16
N GLY A 258 17.64 10.30 -14.78
CA GLY A 258 19.10 10.24 -14.67
C GLY A 258 19.69 10.85 -13.41
N ASP A 259 18.99 11.73 -12.69
CA ASP A 259 19.52 12.35 -11.46
C ASP A 259 19.09 11.55 -10.22
N PRO A 260 19.95 10.76 -9.55
CA PRO A 260 19.57 9.97 -8.37
C PRO A 260 19.17 10.81 -7.15
N LYS A 261 19.43 12.12 -7.15
CA LYS A 261 19.07 13.02 -6.04
C LYS A 261 17.65 13.55 -6.15
N GLU A 262 17.04 13.45 -7.33
CA GLU A 262 15.67 13.92 -7.56
C GLU A 262 14.66 13.08 -6.78
N LEU A 263 13.65 13.74 -6.24
CA LEU A 263 12.53 13.11 -5.56
C LEU A 263 11.64 12.39 -6.58
N ALA A 264 11.42 11.09 -6.37
CA ALA A 264 10.43 10.34 -7.14
C ALA A 264 9.05 10.45 -6.49
N TYR A 265 7.98 10.49 -7.26
CA TYR A 265 6.60 10.58 -6.76
C TYR A 265 5.90 9.26 -6.99
N ALA A 266 5.57 8.54 -5.92
CA ALA A 266 4.99 7.20 -6.02
C ALA A 266 3.57 7.23 -6.59
N MET A 267 3.33 6.47 -7.66
CA MET A 267 1.98 6.20 -8.17
C MET A 267 1.31 5.12 -7.33
N ASN A 268 2.06 4.04 -7.07
CA ASN A 268 1.66 2.99 -6.15
C ASN A 268 2.85 2.54 -5.30
N ILE A 269 2.53 1.89 -4.18
CA ILE A 269 3.51 1.25 -3.33
C ILE A 269 2.92 -0.06 -2.81
N ALA A 270 3.73 -1.10 -2.79
CA ALA A 270 3.44 -2.33 -2.09
C ALA A 270 4.30 -2.41 -0.83
N VAL A 271 3.64 -2.56 0.32
CA VAL A 271 4.26 -2.67 1.64
C VAL A 271 3.89 -4.04 2.19
N ASN A 272 4.89 -4.88 2.50
CA ASN A 272 4.67 -6.25 2.98
C ASN A 272 3.78 -7.13 2.06
N GLY A 273 3.69 -6.82 0.76
CA GLY A 273 2.90 -7.57 -0.21
C GLY A 273 1.54 -6.97 -0.54
N GLU A 274 1.05 -6.02 0.24
CA GLU A 274 -0.21 -5.30 -0.02
C GLU A 274 0.04 -4.08 -0.89
N LEU A 275 -0.71 -3.95 -1.99
CA LEU A 275 -0.57 -2.88 -2.98
C LEU A 275 -1.50 -1.72 -2.67
N CYS A 276 -0.96 -0.51 -2.76
CA CYS A 276 -1.63 0.73 -2.40
C CYS A 276 -1.52 1.72 -3.55
N MET A 277 -2.66 2.18 -4.04
CA MET A 277 -2.74 3.23 -5.05
C MET A 277 -2.65 4.58 -4.36
N LEU A 278 -1.66 5.39 -4.74
CA LEU A 278 -1.41 6.70 -4.13
C LEU A 278 -1.82 7.84 -5.06
N ARG A 279 -1.47 7.73 -6.33
CA ARG A 279 -1.77 8.74 -7.36
C ARG A 279 -2.34 8.07 -8.60
N ASP A 280 -3.07 8.85 -9.40
CA ASP A 280 -3.51 8.47 -10.72
C ASP A 280 -2.39 8.65 -11.78
N SER A 281 -2.72 8.46 -13.05
CA SER A 281 -1.80 8.69 -14.18
C SER A 281 -1.43 10.16 -14.39
N HIS A 282 -2.23 11.10 -13.88
CA HIS A 282 -1.97 12.55 -13.93
C HIS A 282 -1.17 13.05 -12.72
N MET A 283 -0.68 12.14 -11.87
CA MET A 283 0.06 12.45 -10.64
C MET A 283 -0.77 13.14 -9.55
N ILE A 284 -2.09 13.12 -9.67
CA ILE A 284 -3.02 13.63 -8.69
C ILE A 284 -3.17 12.60 -7.58
N GLY A 285 -2.94 13.03 -6.33
CA GLY A 285 -3.08 12.15 -5.18
C GLY A 285 -4.53 11.88 -4.82
N PHE A 286 -4.89 10.62 -4.58
CA PHE A 286 -6.25 10.21 -4.18
C PHE A 286 -6.70 10.80 -2.83
N TRP A 287 -5.82 11.51 -2.11
CA TRP A 287 -6.13 12.26 -0.90
C TRP A 287 -6.58 13.71 -1.16
N GLN A 288 -6.60 14.18 -2.41
CA GLN A 288 -7.00 15.55 -2.76
C GLN A 288 -8.42 15.54 -3.36
N PRO A 289 -9.48 15.64 -2.55
CA PRO A 289 -10.84 15.70 -3.07
C PRO A 289 -11.02 16.96 -3.92
N GLY A 290 -11.51 16.79 -5.16
CA GLY A 290 -11.89 17.90 -6.05
C GLY A 290 -10.89 18.24 -7.16
N ALA A 291 -9.69 17.65 -7.17
CA ALA A 291 -8.73 17.90 -8.25
C ALA A 291 -9.21 17.40 -9.63
N GLU A 292 -10.15 16.45 -9.68
CA GLU A 292 -10.70 15.87 -10.91
C GLU A 292 -11.82 16.71 -11.56
N ARG A 293 -12.46 17.66 -10.85
CA ARG A 293 -13.72 18.30 -11.33
C ARG A 293 -13.57 19.57 -12.15
N GLU A 294 -12.36 20.10 -12.33
CA GLU A 294 -12.15 21.40 -13.00
C GLU A 294 -11.66 21.27 -14.46
N GLY A 295 -11.98 20.17 -15.15
CA GLY A 295 -11.52 19.93 -16.53
C GLY A 295 -12.50 19.28 -17.50
N GLU A 296 -13.71 18.88 -17.07
CA GLU A 296 -14.72 18.23 -17.93
C GLU A 296 -15.87 19.16 -18.35
N GLU A 297 -15.85 20.45 -17.99
CA GLU A 297 -16.94 21.42 -18.32
C GLU A 297 -16.57 22.47 -19.39
N GLU A 298 -15.60 22.20 -20.28
CA GLU A 298 -15.29 23.10 -21.41
C GLU A 298 -15.65 22.51 -22.79
#